data_AF-A0A1S7UCR6-F1
#
_entry.id   AF-A0A1S7UCR6-F1
#
_cell.length_a   1.000
_cell.length_b   1.000
_cell.length_c   1.000
_cell.angle_alpha   90.00
_cell.angle_beta   90.00
_cell.angle_gamma   90.00
#
_symmetry.space_group_name_H-M   'P 1'
#
loop_
_entity.id
_entity.type
_entity.pdbx_description
1 polymer ?
#
loop_
_entity_poly.entity_id
_entity_poly.type
_entity_poly.pdbx_seq_one_letter_code
_entity_poly.pdbx_strand_id
1 'polypeptide(L)' 'MLLEQHIEELRAEMNHCHPDERRQIAAELELAQAELAVIMAEQDGAIDAVPPF' A
#
# COMPACT_ATOMS: atom_id res chain seq x y z
N MET A 1 -7.62 -7.85 -7.78
CA MET A 1 -7.39 -6.40 -7.60
C MET A 1 -5.96 -6.23 -7.13
N LEU A 2 -5.23 -5.25 -7.66
CA LEU A 2 -3.83 -4.99 -7.31
C LEU A 2 -3.80 -4.01 -6.13
N LEU A 3 -2.94 -4.22 -5.13
CA LEU A 3 -2.84 -3.32 -3.97
C LEU A 3 -2.61 -1.85 -4.38
N GLU A 4 -1.83 -1.66 -5.43
CA GLU A 4 -1.55 -0.36 -6.04
C GLU A 4 -2.85 0.33 -6.52
N GLN A 5 -3.74 -0.41 -7.19
CA GLN A 5 -5.04 0.11 -7.63
C GLN A 5 -5.89 0.56 -6.44
N HIS A 6 -5.92 -0.23 -5.37
CA HIS A 6 -6.67 0.07 -4.17
C HIS A 6 -6.14 1.35 -3.46
N ILE A 7 -4.82 1.53 -3.40
CA ILE A 7 -4.18 2.75 -2.90
C ILE A 7 -4.57 3.98 -3.74
N GLU A 8 -4.61 3.85 -5.07
CA GLU A 8 -5.03 4.93 -5.97
C GLU A 8 -6.50 5.31 -5.77
N GLU A 9 -7.39 4.32 -5.61
CA GLU A 9 -8.81 4.53 -5.30
C GLU A 9 -8.97 5.29 -3.96
N LEU A 10 -8.26 4.87 -2.92
CA LEU A 10 -8.29 5.53 -1.61
C LEU A 10 -7.75 6.96 -1.66
N ARG A 11 -6.70 7.24 -2.45
CA ARG A 11 -6.22 8.62 -2.65
C ARG A 11 -7.24 9.48 -3.39
N ALA A 12 -7.92 8.92 -4.39
CA ALA A 12 -8.94 9.65 -5.13
C ALA A 12 -10.15 9.95 -4.25
N GLU A 13 -10.55 8.99 -3.42
CA GLU A 13 -11.65 9.14 -2.47
C GLU A 13 -11.30 10.13 -1.37
N MET A 14 -10.10 10.05 -0.77
CA MET A 14 -9.66 10.98 0.28
C MET A 14 -9.64 12.45 -0.17
N ASN A 15 -9.47 12.71 -1.47
CA ASN A 15 -9.55 14.06 -2.03
C ASN A 15 -10.98 14.60 -2.18
N HIS A 16 -11.99 13.71 -2.29
CA HIS A 16 -13.39 14.08 -2.45
C HIS A 16 -14.26 13.82 -1.21
N CYS A 17 -13.72 13.15 -0.20
CA CYS A 17 -14.48 12.69 0.95
C CYS A 17 -14.66 13.76 2.05
N HIS A 18 -15.66 13.56 2.90
CA HIS A 18 -15.89 14.38 4.09
C HIS A 18 -14.78 14.21 5.14
N PRO A 19 -14.51 15.23 5.97
CA PRO A 19 -13.45 15.18 6.98
C PRO A 19 -13.62 14.06 8.03
N ASP A 20 -14.85 13.64 8.33
CA ASP A 20 -15.12 12.50 9.22
C ASP A 20 -14.65 11.17 8.62
N GLU A 21 -14.99 10.93 7.35
CA GLU A 21 -14.61 9.73 6.61
C GLU A 21 -13.14 9.77 6.17
N ARG A 22 -12.57 10.96 5.99
CA ARG A 22 -11.16 11.18 5.65
C ARG A 22 -10.21 10.50 6.64
N ARG A 23 -10.57 10.47 7.94
CA ARG A 23 -9.75 9.79 8.95
C ARG A 23 -9.78 8.27 8.78
N GLN A 24 -10.92 7.71 8.41
CA GLN A 24 -11.06 6.28 8.14
C GLN A 24 -10.31 5.89 6.87
N ILE A 25 -10.49 6.65 5.78
CA ILE A 25 -9.80 6.44 4.51
C ILE A 25 -8.28 6.60 4.68
N ALA A 26 -7.81 7.56 5.48
CA ALA A 26 -6.38 7.73 5.75
C ALA A 26 -5.78 6.52 6.49
N ALA A 27 -6.52 5.93 7.44
CA ALA A 27 -6.07 4.72 8.14
C ALA A 27 -6.03 3.51 7.19
N GLU A 28 -7.01 3.37 6.31
CA GLU A 28 -7.05 2.31 5.30
C GLU A 28 -5.90 2.46 4.27
N LEU A 29 -5.66 3.70 3.82
CA LEU A 29 -4.57 4.05 2.92
C LEU A 29 -3.19 3.77 3.53
N GLU A 30 -3.01 4.02 4.83
CA GLU A 30 -1.79 3.72 5.57
C GLU A 30 -1.55 2.21 5.67
N LEU A 31 -2.60 1.44 5.98
CA LEU A 31 -2.54 -0.02 6.04
C LEU A 31 -2.15 -0.62 4.67
N ALA A 32 -2.83 -0.19 3.61
CA ALA A 32 -2.56 -0.67 2.25
C ALA A 32 -1.14 -0.32 1.78
N GLN A 33 -0.64 0.88 2.09
CA GLN A 33 0.75 1.25 1.78
C GLN A 33 1.76 0.42 2.57
N ALA A 34 1.50 0.14 3.85
CA ALA A 34 2.37 -0.69 4.66
C ALA A 34 2.42 -2.12 4.11
N GLU A 35 1.29 -2.67 3.71
CA GLU A 35 1.21 -3.99 3.09
C GLU A 35 1.92 -4.02 1.73
N LEU A 36 1.76 -2.99 0.89
CA LEU A 36 2.51 -2.88 -0.36
C LEU A 36 4.02 -2.81 -0.10
N ALA A 37 4.46 -2.05 0.91
CA ALA A 37 5.86 -1.95 1.28
C ALA A 37 6.43 -3.29 1.75
N VAL A 38 5.66 -4.08 2.51
CA VAL A 38 6.03 -5.45 2.89
C VAL A 38 6.14 -6.35 1.67
N ILE A 39 5.13 -6.36 0.79
CA ILE A 39 5.13 -7.17 -0.44
C ILE A 39 6.30 -6.78 -1.37
N MET A 40 6.63 -5.49 -1.46
CA MET A 40 7.78 -5.01 -2.21
C MET A 40 9.09 -5.42 -1.55
N ALA A 41 9.22 -5.32 -0.22
CA ALA A 41 10.41 -5.73 0.51
C ALA A 41 10.62 -7.25 0.48
N GLU A 42 9.55 -8.04 0.52
CA GLU A 42 9.60 -9.49 0.37
C GLU A 42 10.01 -9.89 -1.05
N GLN A 43 9.50 -9.21 -2.08
CA GLN A 43 9.92 -9.43 -3.46
C GLN A 43 11.37 -9.00 -3.70
N ASP A 44 11.79 -7.86 -3.14
CA ASP A 44 13.16 -7.34 -3.25
C ASP A 44 14.16 -8.24 -2.50
N GLY A 45 13.82 -8.66 -1.27
CA GLY A 45 14.61 -9.59 -0.47
C GLY A 45 14.62 -11.02 -1.01
N ALA A 46 13.62 -11.44 -1.78
CA ALA A 46 13.64 -12.72 -2.50
C ALA A 46 14.58 -12.69 -3.72
N ILE A 47 14.81 -11.52 -4.32
CA ILE A 47 15.71 -11.36 -5.47
C ILE A 47 17.19 -11.33 -5.03
N ASP A 48 17.50 -10.94 -3.79
CA ASP A 48 18.87 -11.00 -3.23
C ASP A 48 19.26 -12.39 -2.66
N ALA A 49 18.56 -13.47 -3.04
CA ALA A 49 19.03 -14.83 -2.81
C ALA A 49 20.12 -15.20 -3.83
N VAL A 50 21.23 -14.46 -3.87
CA VAL A 50 22.42 -14.91 -4.62
C VAL A 50 23.07 -16.02 -3.78
N PRO A 51 23.12 -17.28 -4.25
CA PRO A 51 23.82 -18.32 -3.53
C PRO A 51 25.32 -17.99 -3.52
N PRO A 52 25.97 -17.82 -2.35
CA PRO A 52 27.41 -17.88 -2.32
C PRO A 52 27.78 -19.36 -2.47
N PHE A 53 28.30 -19.69 -3.65
CA PHE A 53 29.11 -20.87 -4.03
C PHE A 53 29.27 -21.99 -3.01
#